data_AF-A0A0G0ANR9-F1
#
_entry.id   AF-A0A0G0ANR9-F1
#
_cell.length_a   1.000
_cell.length_b   1.000
_cell.length_c   1.000
_cell.angle_alpha   90.00
_cell.angle_beta   90.00
_cell.angle_gamma   90.00
#
_symmetry.space_group_name_H-M   'P 1'
#
loop_
_entity.id
_entity.type
_entity.pdbx_description
1 polymer ?
#
loop_
_entity_poly.entity_id
_entity_poly.type
_entity_poly.pdbx_seq_one_letter_code
_entity_poly.pdbx_strand_id
1 'polypeptide(L)'
;MNKYTSIIWISLAGIIGVLFGIFYSLFGLDSLPVYKKFVPNTVYTAWSNGLYGSTFIGFSVLIFFVGRHAFQTGNKTLLKALLYGIMSWLIVEAFFSLYYGIYINVLVDIALTIFLGLPLVLGIRAKK
;
A
#
# COMPACT_ATOMS: atom_id res chain seq x y z
N MET A 1 24.16 8.95 -9.73
CA MET A 1 24.15 7.48 -9.53
C MET A 1 24.04 6.79 -10.88
N ASN A 2 24.74 5.67 -11.09
CA ASN A 2 24.56 4.87 -12.31
C ASN A 2 23.28 4.02 -12.23
N LYS A 3 22.83 3.47 -13.36
CA LYS A 3 21.59 2.68 -13.46
C LYS A 3 21.53 1.54 -12.43
N TYR A 4 22.64 0.81 -12.25
CA TYR A 4 22.69 -0.31 -11.31
C TYR A 4 22.55 0.14 -9.86
N THR A 5 23.25 1.21 -9.47
CA THR A 5 23.13 1.79 -8.14
C THR A 5 21.70 2.26 -7.89
N SER A 6 21.05 2.90 -8.86
CA SER A 6 19.65 3.34 -8.74
C SER A 6 18.68 2.18 -8.56
N ILE A 7 18.87 1.08 -9.29
CA ILE A 7 18.05 -0.14 -9.16
C ILE A 7 18.21 -0.73 -7.75
N ILE A 8 19.45 -0.90 -7.29
CA ILE A 8 19.72 -1.44 -5.94
C ILE A 8 19.07 -0.54 -4.89
N TRP A 9 19.26 0.77 -5.01
CA TRP A 9 18.76 1.73 -4.03
C TRP A 9 17.23 1.70 -3.93
N ILE A 10 16.51 1.72 -5.07
CA ILE A 10 15.05 1.67 -5.06
C ILE A 10 14.51 0.32 -4.58
N SER A 11 15.20 -0.79 -4.91
CA SER A 11 14.83 -2.12 -4.40
C SER A 11 14.98 -2.21 -2.88
N LEU A 12 16.08 -1.71 -2.33
CA LEU A 12 16.29 -1.66 -0.88
C LEU A 12 15.26 -0.78 -0.19
N ALA A 13 15.00 0.43 -0.72
CA ALA A 13 13.97 1.32 -0.19
C ALA A 13 12.58 0.66 -0.18
N GLY A 14 12.22 -0.06 -1.25
CA GLY A 14 10.96 -0.81 -1.34
C GLY A 14 10.88 -1.95 -0.32
N ILE A 15 11.93 -2.75 -0.17
CA ILE A 15 11.99 -3.84 0.81
C ILE A 15 11.84 -3.29 2.23
N ILE A 16 12.59 -2.23 2.55
CA ILE A 16 12.49 -1.54 3.84
C ILE A 16 11.05 -1.06 4.06
N GLY A 17 10.43 -0.42 3.07
CA GLY A 17 9.04 0.02 3.14
C GLY A 17 8.06 -1.12 3.46
N VAL A 18 8.21 -2.29 2.81
CA VAL A 18 7.38 -3.48 3.08
C VAL A 18 7.60 -3.98 4.52
N LEU A 19 8.85 -4.07 4.98
CA LEU A 19 9.17 -4.51 6.34
C LEU A 19 8.60 -3.56 7.39
N PHE A 20 8.69 -2.25 7.16
CA PHE A 20 8.07 -1.25 8.02
C PHE A 20 6.54 -1.36 8.00
N GLY A 21 5.93 -1.59 6.84
CA GLY A 21 4.50 -1.85 6.72
C GLY A 21 4.06 -3.03 7.59
N ILE A 22 4.72 -4.18 7.45
CA ILE A 22 4.43 -5.38 8.25
C ILE A 22 4.60 -5.11 9.74
N PHE A 23 5.70 -4.45 10.13
CA PHE A 23 5.94 -4.06 11.52
C PHE A 23 4.78 -3.21 12.06
N TYR A 24 4.37 -2.17 11.34
CA TYR A 24 3.28 -1.30 11.77
C TYR A 24 1.94 -2.04 11.82
N SER A 25 1.68 -2.99 10.93
CA SER A 25 0.45 -3.78 10.99
C SER A 25 0.39 -4.67 12.24
N LEU A 26 1.52 -5.23 12.69
CA LEU A 26 1.56 -6.10 13.88
C LEU A 26 1.61 -5.33 15.19
N PHE A 27 2.40 -4.26 15.24
CA PHE A 27 2.77 -3.60 16.49
C PHE A 27 2.16 -2.19 16.63
N GLY A 28 1.62 -1.63 15.55
CA GLY A 28 1.15 -0.25 15.51
C GLY A 28 2.26 0.78 15.75
N LEU A 29 1.92 2.06 15.62
CA LEU A 29 2.82 3.17 15.97
C LEU A 29 3.12 3.23 17.48
N ASP A 30 2.24 2.63 18.30
CA ASP A 30 2.36 2.61 19.76
C ASP A 30 3.52 1.77 20.28
N SER A 31 4.01 0.83 19.47
CA SER A 31 5.14 -0.02 19.84
C SER A 31 6.49 0.69 19.81
N LEU A 32 6.56 1.89 19.23
CA LEU A 32 7.80 2.66 19.11
C LEU A 32 7.87 3.71 20.24
N PRO A 33 8.77 3.53 21.24
CA PRO A 33 8.83 4.38 22.43
C PRO A 33 9.11 5.85 22.12
N VAL A 34 9.77 6.11 21.01
CA VAL A 34 10.06 7.46 20.52
C VAL A 34 8.77 8.24 20.29
N TYR A 35 7.78 7.68 19.59
CA TYR A 35 6.55 8.42 19.30
C TYR A 35 5.72 8.69 20.56
N LYS A 36 5.65 7.72 21.49
CA LYS A 36 4.99 7.90 22.79
C LYS A 36 5.64 8.99 23.65
N LYS A 37 6.95 9.20 23.52
CA LYS A 37 7.68 10.22 24.27
C LYS A 37 7.51 11.63 23.70
N PHE A 38 7.33 11.76 22.39
CA PHE A 38 7.36 13.07 21.70
C PHE A 38 5.99 13.54 21.19
N VAL A 39 5.02 12.65 21.00
CA VAL A 39 3.68 13.01 20.52
C VAL A 39 2.71 13.03 21.71
N PRO A 40 2.09 14.18 22.03
CA PRO A 40 1.09 14.24 23.09
C PRO A 40 -0.10 13.30 22.81
N ASN A 41 -0.56 12.57 23.82
CA ASN A 41 -1.70 11.65 23.70
C ASN A 41 -2.97 12.34 23.17
N THR A 42 -3.14 13.65 23.44
CA THR A 42 -4.30 14.43 22.98
C THR A 42 -4.39 14.60 21.46
N VAL A 43 -3.27 14.48 20.74
CA VAL A 43 -3.21 14.63 19.27
C VAL A 43 -2.80 13.35 18.56
N TYR A 44 -2.46 12.30 19.30
CA TYR A 44 -1.88 11.07 18.76
C TYR A 44 -2.75 10.44 17.66
N THR A 45 -4.05 10.29 17.92
CA THR A 45 -5.00 9.73 16.93
C THR A 45 -5.09 10.59 15.67
N ALA A 46 -5.22 11.92 15.82
CA ALA A 46 -5.32 12.84 14.68
C ALA A 46 -4.04 12.84 13.84
N TRP A 47 -2.87 12.84 14.50
CA TRP A 47 -1.58 12.73 13.84
C TRP A 47 -1.41 11.38 13.13
N SER A 48 -1.77 10.27 13.77
CA SER A 48 -1.74 8.92 13.17
C SER A 48 -2.64 8.83 11.95
N ASN A 49 -3.84 9.43 12.00
CA ASN A 49 -4.73 9.53 10.83
C ASN A 49 -4.08 10.35 9.70
N GLY A 50 -3.38 11.44 10.03
CA GLY A 50 -2.63 12.23 9.05
C GLY A 50 -1.49 11.46 8.39
N LEU A 51 -0.78 10.62 9.15
CA LEU A 51 0.26 9.72 8.61
C LEU A 51 -0.34 8.67 7.67
N TYR A 52 -1.42 8.03 8.07
CA TYR A 52 -2.12 7.06 7.22
C TYR A 52 -2.62 7.72 5.93
N GLY A 53 -3.31 8.87 6.05
CA GLY A 53 -3.84 9.61 4.91
C GLY A 53 -2.75 10.10 3.94
N SER A 54 -1.63 10.62 4.43
CA SER A 54 -0.52 11.06 3.57
C SER A 54 0.16 9.88 2.85
N THR A 55 0.30 8.73 3.51
CA THR A 55 0.77 7.49 2.88
C THR A 55 -0.19 7.05 1.78
N PHE A 56 -1.50 7.09 2.06
CA PHE A 56 -2.54 6.72 1.12
C PHE A 56 -2.58 7.64 -0.11
N ILE A 57 -2.36 8.95 0.07
CA ILE A 57 -2.21 9.91 -1.02
C ILE A 57 -1.01 9.54 -1.89
N GLY A 58 0.16 9.28 -1.30
CA GLY A 58 1.36 8.89 -2.04
C GLY A 58 1.14 7.61 -2.87
N PHE A 59 0.49 6.60 -2.29
CA PHE A 59 0.11 5.38 -3.00
C PHE A 59 -0.88 5.66 -4.14
N SER A 60 -1.89 6.50 -3.90
CA SER A 60 -2.89 6.88 -4.92
C SER A 60 -2.25 7.62 -6.10
N VAL A 61 -1.25 8.46 -5.85
CA VAL A 61 -0.46 9.12 -6.90
C VAL A 61 0.28 8.09 -7.77
N LEU A 62 0.85 7.04 -7.16
CA LEU A 62 1.48 5.95 -7.92
C LEU A 62 0.46 5.20 -8.78
N ILE A 63 -0.72 4.87 -8.25
CA ILE A 63 -1.81 4.27 -9.03
C ILE A 63 -2.17 5.18 -10.20
N PHE A 64 -2.33 6.48 -9.97
CA PHE A 64 -2.72 7.43 -11.00
C PHE A 64 -1.69 7.49 -12.14
N PHE A 65 -0.41 7.74 -11.85
CA PHE A 65 0.59 7.90 -12.90
C PHE A 65 1.08 6.57 -13.47
N VAL A 66 1.46 5.61 -12.62
CA VAL A 66 1.98 4.31 -13.06
C VAL A 66 0.87 3.47 -13.67
N GLY A 67 -0.32 3.45 -13.05
CA GLY A 67 -1.48 2.71 -13.58
C GLY A 67 -1.93 3.25 -14.92
N ARG A 68 -2.12 4.57 -15.04
CA ARG A 68 -2.44 5.19 -16.32
C ARG A 68 -1.41 4.85 -17.40
N HIS A 69 -0.12 5.01 -17.09
CA HIS A 69 0.95 4.67 -18.04
C HIS A 69 0.96 3.18 -18.42
N ALA A 70 0.74 2.29 -17.46
CA ALA A 70 0.69 0.85 -17.67
C ALA A 70 -0.44 0.46 -18.63
N PHE A 71 -1.63 1.06 -18.47
CA PHE A 71 -2.75 0.84 -19.39
C PHE A 71 -2.51 1.46 -20.77
N GLN A 72 -2.02 2.72 -20.84
CA GLN A 72 -1.73 3.40 -22.10
C GLN A 72 -0.72 2.65 -22.97
N THR A 73 0.28 2.03 -22.34
CA THR A 73 1.34 1.28 -23.04
C THR A 73 1.03 -0.22 -23.15
N GLY A 74 -0.04 -0.71 -22.51
CA GLY A 74 -0.32 -2.13 -22.34
C GLY A 74 0.83 -2.91 -21.69
N ASN A 75 1.57 -2.28 -20.78
CA ASN A 75 2.73 -2.88 -20.12
C ASN A 75 2.27 -3.85 -19.02
N LYS A 76 2.21 -5.14 -19.35
CA LYS A 76 1.77 -6.20 -18.43
C LYS A 76 2.61 -6.32 -17.17
N THR A 77 3.90 -5.97 -17.23
CA THR A 77 4.78 -6.02 -16.05
C THR A 77 4.37 -4.96 -15.03
N LEU A 78 4.10 -3.73 -15.48
CA LEU A 78 3.62 -2.66 -14.60
C LEU A 78 2.21 -2.94 -14.06
N LEU A 79 1.31 -3.49 -14.89
CA LEU A 79 -0.02 -3.90 -14.44
C LEU A 79 0.05 -4.99 -13.36
N LYS A 80 0.93 -5.99 -13.52
CA LYS A 80 1.17 -7.03 -12.50
C LYS A 80 1.76 -6.44 -11.23
N ALA A 81 2.74 -5.54 -11.34
CA ALA A 81 3.35 -4.89 -10.18
C ALA A 81 2.31 -4.12 -9.35
N LEU A 82 1.42 -3.36 -10.00
CA LEU A 82 0.31 -2.67 -9.34
C LEU A 82 -0.67 -3.66 -8.71
N LEU A 83 -1.03 -4.72 -9.43
CA LEU A 83 -1.93 -5.75 -8.91
C LEU A 83 -1.36 -6.39 -7.64
N TYR A 84 -0.09 -6.77 -7.64
CA TYR A 84 0.55 -7.37 -6.46
C TYR A 84 0.62 -6.38 -5.29
N GLY A 85 0.94 -5.11 -5.55
CA GLY A 85 0.93 -4.08 -4.50
C GLY A 85 -0.45 -3.89 -3.88
N ILE A 86 -1.49 -3.74 -4.70
CA ILE A 86 -2.88 -3.58 -4.23
C ILE A 86 -3.35 -4.82 -3.46
N MET A 87 -3.11 -6.02 -3.99
CA MET A 87 -3.51 -7.26 -3.32
C MET A 87 -2.76 -7.46 -2.01
N SER A 88 -1.47 -7.11 -1.94
CA SER A 88 -0.72 -7.18 -0.67
C SER A 88 -1.31 -6.26 0.39
N TRP A 89 -1.72 -5.05 0.01
CA TRP A 89 -2.35 -4.12 0.93
C TRP A 89 -3.69 -4.65 1.44
N LEU A 90 -4.61 -4.99 0.53
CA LEU A 90 -5.98 -5.40 0.89
C LEU A 90 -6.03 -6.74 1.62
N ILE A 91 -5.14 -7.70 1.31
CA ILE A 91 -5.07 -8.97 2.05
C ILE A 91 -4.59 -8.74 3.49
N VAL A 92 -3.57 -7.91 3.68
CA VAL A 92 -3.05 -7.60 5.02
C VAL A 92 -4.10 -6.83 5.83
N GLU A 93 -4.74 -5.82 5.23
CA GLU A 93 -5.79 -5.04 5.91
C GLU A 93 -7.00 -5.89 6.29
N ALA A 94 -7.47 -6.76 5.39
CA ALA A 94 -8.57 -7.67 5.67
C ALA A 94 -8.22 -8.69 6.77
N PHE A 95 -6.98 -9.21 6.78
CA PHE A 95 -6.50 -10.10 7.83
C PHE A 95 -6.59 -9.45 9.21
N PHE A 96 -6.07 -8.22 9.36
CA PHE A 96 -6.13 -7.52 10.64
C PHE A 96 -7.55 -7.09 11.01
N SER A 97 -8.37 -6.71 10.02
CA SER A 97 -9.78 -6.42 10.23
C SER A 97 -10.53 -7.62 10.79
N LEU A 98 -10.28 -8.82 10.25
CA LEU A 98 -10.83 -10.08 10.79
C LEU A 98 -10.30 -10.37 12.19
N TYR A 99 -8.98 -10.23 12.41
CA TYR A 99 -8.34 -10.47 13.70
C TYR A 99 -8.92 -9.59 14.83
N TYR A 100 -9.22 -8.33 14.54
CA TYR A 100 -9.81 -7.39 15.49
C TYR A 100 -11.35 -7.35 15.47
N GLY A 101 -12.02 -8.18 14.65
CA GLY A 101 -13.49 -8.26 14.59
C GLY A 101 -14.18 -7.10 13.85
N ILE A 102 -13.46 -6.36 13.01
CA ILE A 102 -13.95 -5.20 12.23
C ILE A 102 -14.46 -5.67 10.85
N TYR A 103 -15.58 -6.38 10.83
CA TYR A 103 -16.10 -7.02 9.60
C TYR A 103 -16.50 -6.04 8.49
N ILE A 104 -16.95 -4.82 8.85
CA ILE A 104 -17.31 -3.81 7.86
C ILE A 104 -16.12 -3.43 6.98
N ASN A 105 -14.90 -3.42 7.53
CA ASN A 105 -13.70 -3.07 6.77
C ASN A 105 -13.35 -4.17 5.76
N VAL A 106 -13.57 -5.44 6.10
CA VAL A 106 -13.41 -6.57 5.17
C VAL A 106 -14.31 -6.42 3.94
N LEU A 107 -15.54 -5.92 4.12
CA LEU A 107 -16.44 -5.65 2.99
C LEU A 107 -15.93 -4.51 2.11
N VAL A 108 -15.35 -3.47 2.72
CA VAL A 108 -14.69 -2.38 2.00
C VAL A 108 -13.48 -2.91 1.22
N ASP A 109 -12.66 -3.77 1.83
CA ASP A 109 -11.50 -4.39 1.19
C ASP A 109 -11.90 -5.26 -0.01
N ILE A 110 -13.00 -6.01 0.09
CA ILE A 110 -13.55 -6.78 -1.03
C ILE A 110 -14.01 -5.82 -2.15
N ALA A 111 -14.72 -4.75 -1.82
CA ALA A 111 -15.17 -3.77 -2.80
C ALA A 111 -13.99 -3.10 -3.52
N LEU A 112 -12.94 -2.72 -2.78
CA LEU A 112 -11.71 -2.16 -3.33
C LEU A 112 -10.93 -3.17 -4.17
N THR A 113 -10.89 -4.44 -3.75
CA THR A 113 -10.27 -5.53 -4.51
C THR A 113 -10.91 -5.65 -5.89
N ILE A 114 -12.23 -5.58 -5.95
CA ILE A 114 -12.97 -5.60 -7.22
C ILE A 114 -12.70 -4.33 -8.01
N PHE A 115 -12.89 -3.15 -7.39
CA PHE A 115 -12.79 -1.85 -8.06
C PHE A 115 -11.40 -1.59 -8.65
N LEU A 116 -10.33 -1.87 -7.89
CA LEU A 116 -8.95 -1.62 -8.29
C LEU A 116 -8.32 -2.82 -9.00
N GLY A 117 -8.65 -4.05 -8.58
CA GLY A 117 -8.02 -5.26 -9.09
C GLY A 117 -8.59 -5.75 -10.42
N LEU A 118 -9.91 -5.68 -10.61
CA LEU A 118 -10.55 -6.21 -11.81
C LEU A 118 -10.02 -5.54 -13.09
N PRO A 119 -9.93 -4.20 -13.20
CA PRO A 119 -9.38 -3.55 -14.39
C PRO A 119 -7.95 -4.02 -14.70
N LEU A 120 -7.12 -4.22 -13.67
CA LEU A 120 -5.74 -4.69 -13.83
C LEU A 120 -5.69 -6.11 -14.39
N VAL A 121 -6.50 -7.03 -13.86
CA VAL A 121 -6.59 -8.42 -14.34
C VAL A 121 -7.05 -8.44 -15.81
N LEU A 122 -8.07 -7.65 -16.16
CA LEU A 122 -8.54 -7.54 -17.54
C LEU A 122 -7.45 -6.98 -18.46
N GLY A 123 -6.75 -5.91 -18.05
CA GLY A 123 -5.63 -5.35 -18.81
C GLY A 123 -4.46 -6.32 -19.02
N ILE A 124 -4.15 -7.16 -18.03
CA ILE A 124 -3.12 -8.21 -18.14
C ILE A 124 -3.54 -9.28 -19.14
N ARG A 125 -4.82 -9.67 -19.15
CA ARG A 125 -5.37 -10.74 -20.01
C ARG A 125 -5.64 -10.29 -21.44
N ALA A 126 -5.81 -8.99 -21.68
CA ALA A 126 -5.99 -8.45 -23.02
C ALA A 126 -4.85 -8.92 -23.94
N LYS A 127 -5.21 -9.48 -25.11
CA LYS A 127 -4.27 -9.69 -26.20
C LYS A 127 -4.01 -8.33 -26.82
N LYS A 128 -2.73 -7.97 -26.98
CA LYS A 128 -2.35 -6.84 -27.82
C LYS A 128 -2.55 -7.22 -29.28
#